data_AF-A0A438EFA8-F1
#
_entry.id   AF-A0A438EFA8-F1
#
_cell.length_a   1.000
_cell.length_b   1.000
_cell.length_c   1.000
_cell.angle_alpha   90.00
_cell.angle_beta   90.00
_cell.angle_gamma   90.00
#
_symmetry.space_group_name_H-M   'P 1'
#
loop_
_entity.id
_entity.type
_entity.pdbx_description
1 polymer ?
#
loop_
_entity_poly.entity_id
_entity_poly.type
_entity_poly.pdbx_seq_one_letter_code
_entity_poly.pdbx_strand_id
1 'polypeptide(L)' 'MEEHQNGMMNGGGREERDLMDILLEIHEDAYVKFKLIKTDIKSFFLDILLAGIDTQSPATQWAMAELINCPRVF' A
#
# COMPACT_ATOMS: atom_id res chain seq x y z
N MET A 1 -5.71 -8.81 2.07
CA MET A 1 -6.87 -8.55 2.97
C MET A 1 -7.08 -9.70 3.92
N GLU A 2 -7.18 -10.95 3.44
CA GLU A 2 -7.37 -12.11 4.33
C GLU A 2 -6.19 -12.35 5.28
N GLU A 3 -4.94 -12.16 4.84
CA GLU A 3 -3.76 -12.29 5.70
C GLU A 3 -3.75 -11.27 6.87
N HIS A 4 -4.07 -9.99 6.60
CA HIS A 4 -4.18 -8.95 7.64
C HIS A 4 -5.38 -9.18 8.58
N GLN A 5 -6.52 -9.63 8.05
CA GLN A 5 -7.68 -9.98 8.89
C GLN A 5 -7.37 -11.13 9.87
N ASN A 6 -6.55 -12.10 9.44
CA ASN A 6 -6.12 -13.21 10.28
C ASN A 6 -5.08 -12.77 11.34
N GLY A 7 -4.25 -11.76 11.04
CA GLY A 7 -3.33 -11.14 12.00
C GLY A 7 -4.05 -10.42 13.14
N MET A 8 -5.14 -9.71 12.86
CA MET A 8 -5.92 -8.99 13.88
C MET A 8 -6.61 -9.94 14.91
N MET A 9 -6.96 -11.16 14.50
CA MET A 9 -7.58 -12.15 15.40
C MET A 9 -6.58 -12.82 16.37
N ASN A 10 -5.27 -12.74 16.09
CA ASN A 10 -4.21 -13.40 16.85
C ASN A 10 -3.49 -12.43 17.83
N GLY A 11 -4.23 -11.97 18.85
CA GLY A 11 -3.76 -11.50 20.16
C GLY A 11 -2.46 -10.68 20.32
N GLY A 12 -2.57 -9.50 20.95
CA GLY A 12 -1.82 -9.19 22.17
C GLY A 12 -0.29 -8.97 22.12
N GLY A 13 0.34 -8.98 20.95
CA GLY A 13 1.75 -8.64 20.78
C GLY A 13 1.92 -7.38 19.95
N ARG A 14 2.91 -6.55 20.26
CA ARG A 14 3.39 -5.46 19.40
C ARG A 14 4.07 -6.02 18.14
N GLU A 15 3.38 -6.83 17.35
CA GLU A 15 3.81 -7.12 15.99
C GLU A 15 3.77 -5.82 15.17
N GLU A 16 4.61 -5.78 14.13
CA GLU A 16 4.84 -4.63 13.27
C GLU A 16 3.54 -4.27 12.53
N ARG A 17 2.70 -3.47 13.18
CA ARG A 17 1.43 -3.00 12.60
C ARG A 17 1.72 -2.22 11.34
N ASP A 18 1.11 -2.65 10.24
CA ASP A 18 1.19 -1.93 8.99
C ASP A 18 0.02 -0.96 8.80
N LEU A 19 0.07 -0.18 7.72
CA LEU A 19 -0.95 0.81 7.40
C LEU A 19 -2.33 0.17 7.17
N MET A 20 -2.40 -1.06 6.63
CA MET A 20 -3.65 -1.76 6.40
C MET A 20 -4.30 -2.15 7.74
N ASP A 21 -3.50 -2.62 8.70
CA ASP A 21 -3.99 -2.97 10.03
C ASP A 21 -4.63 -1.76 10.74
N ILE A 22 -4.00 -0.59 10.63
CA ILE A 22 -4.50 0.67 11.21
C ILE A 22 -5.84 1.10 10.57
N LEU A 23 -5.94 1.01 9.23
CA LEU A 23 -7.16 1.39 8.52
C LEU A 23 -8.33 0.43 8.83
N LEU A 24 -8.04 -0.86 9.02
CA LEU A 24 -9.02 -1.86 9.42
C LEU A 24 -9.46 -1.68 10.87
N GLU A 25 -8.55 -1.31 11.78
CA GLU A 25 -8.89 -0.98 13.18
C GLU A 25 -9.89 0.18 13.24
N ILE A 26 -9.67 1.25 12.46
CA ILE A 26 -10.58 2.40 12.38
C ILE A 26 -11.93 2.02 11.72
N HIS A 27 -11.92 1.06 10.80
CA HIS A 27 -13.15 0.52 10.20
C HIS A 27 -13.99 -0.27 11.21
N GLU A 28 -13.34 -1.02 12.11
CA GLU A 28 -14.01 -1.92 13.05
C GLU A 28 -14.43 -1.23 14.35
N ASP A 29 -13.79 -0.12 14.72
CA ASP A 29 -14.12 0.63 15.93
C ASP A 29 -15.55 1.22 15.88
N ALA A 30 -16.36 0.83 16.85
CA ALA A 30 -17.76 1.20 16.99
C ALA A 30 -17.97 2.62 17.54
N TYR A 31 -16.93 3.27 18.07
CA TYR A 31 -17.00 4.57 18.75
C TYR A 31 -16.51 5.74 17.88
N VAL A 32 -16.01 5.46 16.66
CA VAL A 32 -15.53 6.51 15.75
C VAL A 32 -16.72 7.20 15.08
N LYS A 33 -16.76 8.54 15.17
CA LYS A 33 -17.81 9.37 14.56
C LYS A 33 -17.87 9.27 13.03
N PHE A 34 -16.77 8.85 12.40
CA PHE A 34 -16.64 8.67 10.97
C PHE A 34 -16.10 7.26 10.70
N LYS A 35 -16.97 6.37 10.23
CA LYS A 35 -16.60 5.00 9.89
C LYS A 35 -16.12 4.96 8.45
N LEU A 36 -14.86 4.60 8.24
CA LEU A 36 -14.34 4.32 6.90
C LEU A 36 -15.18 3.20 6.27
N ILE A 37 -15.66 3.35 5.04
CA ILE A 37 -16.30 2.24 4.33
C ILE A 37 -15.18 1.44 3.65
N LYS A 38 -15.35 0.12 3.47
CA LYS A 38 -14.34 -0.72 2.78
C LYS A 38 -13.93 -0.17 1.41
N THR A 39 -14.84 0.52 0.73
CA THR A 39 -14.56 1.21 -0.54
C THR A 39 -13.59 2.37 -0.35
N ASP A 40 -13.77 3.18 0.69
CA ASP A 40 -12.90 4.33 0.98
C ASP A 40 -11.48 3.88 1.32
N ILE A 41 -11.34 2.78 2.08
CA ILE A 41 -10.03 2.18 2.40
C ILE A 41 -9.32 1.73 1.12
N LYS A 42 -10.07 1.07 0.22
CA LYS A 42 -9.53 0.63 -1.08
C LYS A 42 -9.10 1.80 -1.95
N SER A 43 -9.92 2.85 -2.03
CA SER A 43 -9.61 4.05 -2.80
C SER A 43 -8.38 4.78 -2.25
N PHE A 44 -8.32 5.00 -0.93
CA PHE A 44 -7.18 5.62 -0.29
C PHE A 44 -5.87 4.87 -0.53
N PHE A 45 -5.90 3.54 -0.40
CA PHE A 45 -4.72 2.71 -0.65
C PHE A 45 -4.29 2.76 -2.13
N LEU A 46 -5.26 2.75 -3.05
CA LEU A 46 -5.02 2.88 -4.48
C LEU A 46 -4.41 4.24 -4.83
N ASP A 47 -4.89 5.32 -4.21
CA ASP A 47 -4.38 6.68 -4.45
C ASP A 47 -2.91 6.81 -4.04
N ILE A 48 -2.52 6.23 -2.89
CA ILE A 48 -1.11 6.19 -2.44
C ILE A 48 -0.24 5.41 -3.42
N LEU A 49 -0.70 4.24 -3.87
CA LEU A 49 0.05 3.42 -4.83
C LEU A 49 0.23 4.14 -6.15
N LEU A 50 -0.82 4.78 -6.67
CA LEU A 50 -0.78 5.52 -7.93
C LEU A 50 0.18 6.70 -7.84
N ALA A 51 0.12 7.48 -6.75
CA ALA A 51 1.05 8.58 -6.49
C ALA A 51 2.51 8.11 -6.41
N GLY A 52 2.76 6.92 -5.85
CA GLY A 52 4.11 6.32 -5.78
C GLY A 52 4.62 5.87 -7.15
N ILE A 53 3.79 5.18 -7.93
CA ILE A 53 4.18 4.60 -9.22
C ILE A 53 4.45 5.69 -10.28
N ASP A 54 3.63 6.74 -10.32
CA ASP A 54 3.78 7.82 -11.31
C ASP A 54 5.15 8.52 -11.22
N THR A 55 5.76 8.56 -10.03
CA THR A 55 7.09 9.16 -9.83
C THR A 55 8.26 8.25 -10.20
N GLN A 56 8.07 6.93 -10.17
CA GLN A 56 9.14 5.95 -10.39
C GLN A 56 9.15 5.36 -11.82
N SER A 57 8.02 5.39 -12.52
CA SER A 57 7.86 4.92 -13.91
C SER A 57 8.88 5.53 -14.90
N PRO A 58 9.20 6.84 -14.86
CA PRO A 58 10.15 7.42 -15.81
C PRO A 58 11.57 6.88 -15.65
N ALA A 59 11.98 6.50 -14.43
CA ALA A 59 13.34 6.05 -14.15
C ALA A 59 13.63 4.65 -14.74
N THR A 60 12.65 3.74 -14.68
CA THR A 60 12.79 2.40 -15.29
C THR A 60 12.77 2.49 -16.81
N GLN A 61 11.91 3.35 -17.36
CA GLN A 61 11.89 3.63 -18.80
C GLN A 61 13.22 4.22 -19.29
N TRP A 62 13.79 5.16 -18.54
CA TRP A 62 15.11 5.72 -18.85
C TRP A 62 16.21 4.65 -18.79
N ALA A 63 16.22 3.80 -17.76
CA ALA A 63 17.19 2.73 -17.66
C ALA A 63 17.08 1.73 -18.83
N MET A 64 15.86 1.36 -19.25
CA MET A 64 15.65 0.50 -20.41
C MET A 64 16.07 1.18 -21.72
N ALA A 65 15.76 2.48 -21.88
CA ALA A 65 16.19 3.25 -23.04
C ALA A 65 17.72 3.36 -23.11
N GLU A 66 18.38 3.59 -21.98
CA GLU A 66 19.85 3.62 -21.87
C GLU A 66 20.47 2.27 -22.24
N LEU A 67 19.88 1.16 -21.77
CA LEU A 67 20.32 -0.20 -22.11
C LEU A 67 20.21 -0.50 -23.62
N ILE A 68 19.14 -0.05 -24.27
CA ILE A 68 18.93 -0.22 -25.72
C ILE A 68 19.88 0.67 -26.52
N ASN A 69 20.12 1.90 -26.06
CA ASN A 69 20.91 2.90 -26.78
C ASN A 69 22.43 2.70 -26.61
N CYS A 70 22.84 2.13 -25.48
CA CYS A 70 24.25 1.90 -25.12
C CYS A 70 24.54 0.42 -24.80
N PRO A 71 24.40 -0.52 -25.77
CA PRO A 71 24.57 -1.96 -25.54
C PRO A 71 26.01 -2.40 -25.18
N ARG A 72 26.97 -1.47 -25.14
CA ARG A 72 28.38 -1.70 -24.80
C ARG A 72 28.75 -1.41 -23.35
N VAL A 73 27.80 -0.96 -22.53
CA VAL A 73 28.06 -0.52 -21.14
C VAL A 73 27.93 -1.69 -20.13
N PHE A 74 27.58 -2.90 -20.60
CA PHE A 74 27.55 -4.13 -19.81
C PHE A 74 28.39 -5.23 -20.46
#